data_AF-A0A952UAR5-F1
#
_entry.id   AF-A0A952UAR5-F1
#
_cell.length_a   1.000
_cell.length_b   1.000
_cell.length_c   1.000
_cell.angle_alpha   90.00
_cell.angle_beta   90.00
_cell.angle_gamma   90.00
#
_symmetry.space_group_name_H-M   'P 1'
#
loop_
_entity.id
_entity.type
_entity.pdbx_description
1 polymer ?
#
loop_
_entity_poly.entity_id
_entity_poly.type
_entity_poly.pdbx_seq_one_letter_code
_entity_poly.pdbx_strand_id
1 'polypeptide(L)'
;VQYQDSIVFAEKWSSVIRILIRNNTSHNDPYLRLRIKTALEQITTADDDAPPSSIIIDLPDLEQQVDIEIIQENLHAMQAIYFAATLEELRIFQVRDKLIELFQMGMLPVVRGRAGDLLYQQMKKSVTRLSEFERRNLYGRTLGTTGGDANNNANRDFPMLWLRFVSAVSSFARQMSLDRLLQAQIPARVHQETVRKAGRDLAANLSLFGYGMAYFAATELQSELNEIITLLSDSEIRGAYGARDMWGVIDQVAALELGGARDSVRYRTMASAGAVIIRWLANHGQALSSVGTGSLLDIEEIASPSIRAAGSKVTTDPHDSDLVNACERWLAVTGTPEAQIEQYSEAIESPTMTSQPNHFSAYARDIARDVLQSEGISAGLSVQSNTRGNGNGYRSNGRNGNRYGY
;
A
#
# COMPACT_ATOMS: atom_id res chain seq x y z
N VAL A 1 -51.28 -22.92 1.78
CA VAL A 1 -50.14 -23.70 2.29
C VAL A 1 -48.88 -23.13 1.65
N GLN A 2 -48.22 -22.19 2.34
CA GLN A 2 -46.93 -21.64 1.89
C GLN A 2 -45.84 -22.51 2.50
N TYR A 3 -45.03 -23.16 1.67
CA TYR A 3 -43.79 -23.79 2.10
C TYR A 3 -42.76 -22.67 2.30
N GLN A 4 -42.38 -22.44 3.55
CA GLN A 4 -41.24 -21.60 3.89
C GLN A 4 -40.01 -22.51 3.74
N ASP A 5 -39.18 -22.25 2.72
CA ASP A 5 -37.92 -22.96 2.55
C ASP A 5 -37.05 -22.71 3.78
N SER A 6 -37.02 -23.72 4.66
CA SER A 6 -36.24 -23.73 5.88
C SER A 6 -34.81 -24.03 5.46
N ILE A 7 -33.97 -23.02 5.29
CA ILE A 7 -32.53 -23.23 5.09
C ILE A 7 -32.00 -23.82 6.39
N VAL A 8 -31.80 -25.15 6.41
CA VAL A 8 -31.27 -25.82 7.60
C VAL A 8 -29.75 -25.86 7.51
N PHE A 9 -29.10 -25.09 8.37
CA PHE A 9 -27.64 -25.13 8.52
C PHE A 9 -27.22 -26.51 9.03
N ALA A 10 -26.30 -27.16 8.32
CA ALA A 10 -25.80 -28.50 8.66
C ALA A 10 -25.24 -28.58 10.09
N GLU A 11 -24.72 -27.46 10.59
CA GLU A 11 -24.20 -27.33 11.95
C GLU A 11 -25.30 -27.49 13.02
N LYS A 12 -26.48 -26.87 12.82
CA LYS A 12 -27.63 -27.01 13.73
C LYS A 12 -28.12 -28.46 13.76
N TRP A 13 -28.11 -29.15 12.62
CA TRP A 13 -28.38 -30.60 12.55
C TRP A 13 -27.34 -31.41 13.30
N SER A 14 -26.05 -31.04 13.22
CA SER A 14 -24.98 -31.73 13.95
C SER A 14 -25.19 -31.63 15.47
N SER A 15 -25.67 -30.50 15.97
CA SER A 15 -25.99 -30.28 17.39
C SER A 15 -27.18 -31.13 17.84
N VAL A 16 -28.23 -31.23 17.02
CA VAL A 16 -29.38 -32.12 17.30
C VAL A 16 -28.89 -33.58 17.41
N ILE A 17 -28.04 -34.01 16.48
CA ILE A 17 -27.50 -35.38 16.47
C ILE A 17 -26.63 -35.63 17.72
N ARG A 18 -25.79 -34.67 18.14
CA ARG A 18 -24.99 -34.79 19.37
C ARG A 18 -25.86 -34.94 20.62
N ILE A 19 -26.98 -34.22 20.73
CA ILE A 19 -27.93 -34.35 21.84
C ILE A 19 -28.58 -35.74 21.84
N LEU A 20 -28.99 -36.25 20.68
CA LEU A 20 -29.58 -37.58 20.56
C LEU A 20 -28.59 -38.70 20.93
N ILE A 21 -27.32 -38.55 20.53
CA ILE A 21 -26.22 -39.46 20.92
C ILE A 21 -26.01 -39.41 22.42
N ARG A 22 -25.91 -38.22 23.02
CA ARG A 22 -25.75 -38.06 24.48
C ARG A 22 -26.89 -38.71 25.26
N ASN A 23 -28.11 -38.64 24.72
CA ASN A 23 -29.29 -39.24 25.31
C ASN A 23 -29.44 -40.74 25.00
N ASN A 24 -28.44 -41.38 24.37
CA ASN A 24 -28.44 -42.78 23.95
C ASN A 24 -29.70 -43.16 23.14
N THR A 25 -30.17 -42.25 22.30
CA THR A 25 -31.40 -42.46 21.53
C THR A 25 -31.11 -43.40 20.37
N SER A 26 -31.75 -44.56 20.35
CA SER A 26 -31.61 -45.57 19.29
C SER A 26 -32.78 -45.51 18.30
N HIS A 27 -32.59 -46.04 17.10
CA HIS A 27 -33.60 -46.07 16.04
C HIS A 27 -34.88 -46.83 16.41
N ASN A 28 -34.82 -47.71 17.41
CA ASN A 28 -35.97 -48.47 17.94
C ASN A 28 -36.65 -47.80 19.16
N ASP A 29 -36.32 -46.55 19.49
CA ASP A 29 -36.96 -45.85 20.60
C ASP A 29 -38.43 -45.50 20.24
N PRO A 30 -39.43 -45.97 21.02
CA PRO A 30 -40.85 -45.64 20.80
C PRO A 30 -41.14 -44.14 20.83
N TYR A 31 -40.29 -43.35 21.47
CA TYR A 31 -40.41 -41.90 21.64
C TYR A 31 -39.42 -41.11 20.77
N LEU A 32 -38.81 -41.75 19.76
CA LEU A 32 -37.80 -41.13 18.88
C LEU A 32 -38.28 -39.79 18.30
N ARG A 33 -39.51 -39.73 17.78
CA ARG A 33 -40.08 -38.49 17.22
C ARG A 33 -40.21 -37.38 18.25
N LEU A 34 -40.60 -37.71 19.49
CA LEU A 34 -40.72 -36.74 20.57
C LEU A 34 -39.34 -36.25 21.01
N ARG A 35 -38.36 -37.15 21.15
CA ARG A 35 -36.98 -36.80 21.51
C ARG A 35 -36.30 -35.92 20.47
N ILE A 36 -36.52 -36.19 19.17
CA ILE A 36 -36.03 -35.32 18.09
C ILE A 36 -36.66 -33.94 18.20
N LYS A 37 -37.97 -33.85 18.43
CA LYS A 37 -38.68 -32.57 18.57
C LYS A 37 -38.18 -31.78 19.78
N THR A 38 -37.98 -32.43 20.92
CA THR A 38 -37.46 -31.79 22.13
C THR A 38 -36.01 -31.35 21.97
N ALA A 39 -35.16 -32.12 21.28
CA ALA A 39 -33.79 -31.70 20.96
C ALA A 39 -33.76 -30.49 20.01
N LEU A 40 -34.68 -30.44 19.06
CA LEU A 40 -34.83 -29.30 18.15
C LEU A 40 -35.32 -28.04 18.88
N GLU A 41 -36.33 -28.17 19.76
CA GLU A 41 -36.84 -27.09 20.60
C GLU A 41 -35.75 -26.57 21.56
N GLN A 42 -34.96 -27.46 22.18
CA GLN A 42 -33.84 -27.07 23.03
C GLN A 42 -32.81 -26.20 22.30
N ILE A 43 -32.45 -26.53 21.05
CA ILE A 43 -31.49 -25.74 20.27
C ILE A 43 -32.10 -24.42 19.78
N THR A 44 -33.42 -24.39 19.56
CA THR A 44 -34.11 -23.20 19.06
C THR A 44 -34.45 -22.19 20.17
N THR A 45 -34.52 -22.65 21.44
CA THR A 45 -34.85 -21.82 22.62
C THR A 45 -33.62 -21.43 23.44
N ALA A 46 -32.42 -21.85 23.05
CA ALA A 46 -31.18 -21.70 23.82
C ALA A 46 -30.51 -20.31 23.78
N ASP A 47 -31.24 -19.24 23.45
CA ASP A 47 -30.68 -17.87 23.46
C ASP A 47 -30.84 -17.15 24.81
N ASP A 48 -31.68 -17.62 25.75
CA ASP A 48 -32.02 -16.81 26.95
C ASP A 48 -31.72 -17.44 28.34
N ASP A 49 -31.27 -18.70 28.46
CA ASP A 49 -31.16 -19.37 29.78
C ASP A 49 -29.91 -20.25 29.98
N ALA A 50 -28.81 -19.94 29.27
CA ALA A 50 -27.56 -20.68 29.39
C ALA A 50 -26.75 -20.25 30.64
N PRO A 51 -26.16 -21.20 31.42
CA PRO A 51 -25.34 -20.86 32.59
C PRO A 51 -24.14 -19.97 32.20
N PRO A 52 -23.68 -19.05 33.07
CA PRO A 52 -22.61 -18.10 32.72
C PRO A 52 -21.27 -18.76 32.33
N SER A 53 -21.09 -20.05 32.62
CA SER A 53 -19.94 -20.85 32.18
C SER A 53 -20.02 -21.35 30.73
N SER A 54 -21.16 -21.19 30.05
CA SER A 54 -21.35 -21.55 28.63
C SER A 54 -21.37 -20.36 27.68
N ILE A 55 -20.91 -19.18 28.13
CA ILE A 55 -20.58 -18.08 27.24
C ILE A 55 -19.32 -18.49 26.47
N ILE A 56 -19.52 -19.26 25.40
CA ILE A 56 -18.55 -19.36 24.33
C ILE A 56 -18.65 -18.03 23.61
N ILE A 57 -17.68 -17.15 23.86
CA ILE A 57 -17.50 -15.98 23.00
C ILE A 57 -17.04 -16.58 21.67
N ASP A 58 -17.97 -16.75 20.75
CA ASP A 58 -17.67 -16.99 19.35
C ASP A 58 -17.07 -15.68 18.84
N LEU A 59 -15.77 -15.51 19.08
CA LEU A 59 -15.01 -14.42 18.51
C LEU A 59 -15.11 -14.66 16.99
N PRO A 60 -15.68 -13.73 16.20
CA PRO A 60 -15.47 -13.79 14.76
C PRO A 60 -13.96 -13.90 14.56
N ASP A 61 -13.53 -14.68 13.56
CA ASP A 61 -12.11 -14.88 13.29
C ASP A 61 -11.42 -13.50 13.27
N LEU A 62 -10.65 -13.22 14.31
CA LEU A 62 -10.06 -11.89 14.52
C LEU A 62 -8.97 -11.63 13.47
N GLU A 63 -8.50 -12.68 12.79
CA GLU A 63 -7.63 -12.63 11.62
C GLU A 63 -8.42 -12.27 10.34
N GLN A 64 -9.70 -12.66 10.23
CA GLN A 64 -10.57 -12.20 9.12
C GLN A 64 -10.96 -10.73 9.24
N GLN A 65 -10.88 -10.15 10.44
CA GLN A 65 -11.32 -8.76 10.67
C GLN A 65 -10.24 -7.69 10.38
N VAL A 66 -9.15 -8.08 9.71
CA VAL A 66 -8.15 -7.15 9.16
C VAL A 66 -7.70 -7.61 7.77
N ASP A 67 -8.65 -7.88 6.86
CA ASP A 67 -8.31 -8.00 5.44
C ASP A 67 -7.79 -6.65 4.95
N ILE A 68 -6.47 -6.47 5.04
CA ILE A 68 -5.79 -5.43 4.29
C ILE A 68 -5.82 -5.90 2.84
N GLU A 69 -6.87 -5.49 2.13
CA GLU A 69 -7.09 -5.86 0.75
C GLU A 69 -6.00 -5.22 -0.12
N ILE A 70 -5.09 -6.05 -0.63
CA ILE A 70 -4.11 -5.64 -1.62
C ILE A 70 -4.84 -5.44 -2.95
N ILE A 71 -5.12 -4.18 -3.27
CA ILE A 71 -5.77 -3.76 -4.51
C ILE A 71 -4.69 -3.53 -5.58
N GLN A 72 -4.70 -4.36 -6.63
CA GLN A 72 -3.70 -4.37 -7.70
C GLN A 72 -3.62 -3.03 -8.46
N GLU A 73 -4.77 -2.42 -8.76
CA GLU A 73 -4.88 -1.16 -9.48
C GLU A 73 -4.23 0.00 -8.71
N ASN A 74 -4.35 -0.01 -7.38
CA ASN A 74 -3.70 0.98 -6.52
C ASN A 74 -2.17 0.81 -6.58
N LEU A 75 -1.66 -0.41 -6.64
CA LEU A 75 -0.22 -0.64 -6.81
C LEU A 75 0.27 -0.18 -8.19
N HIS A 76 -0.53 -0.34 -9.25
CA HIS A 76 -0.20 0.21 -10.56
C HIS A 76 -0.13 1.75 -10.55
N ALA A 77 -1.05 2.42 -9.85
CA ALA A 77 -0.97 3.86 -9.64
C ALA A 77 0.30 4.24 -8.86
N MET A 78 0.60 3.51 -7.78
CA MET A 78 1.81 3.73 -6.98
C MET A 78 3.10 3.50 -7.77
N GLN A 79 3.12 2.57 -8.71
CA GLN A 79 4.24 2.35 -9.62
C GLN A 79 4.57 3.63 -10.40
N ALA A 80 3.54 4.24 -10.99
CA ALA A 80 3.67 5.47 -11.75
C ALA A 80 4.09 6.66 -10.86
N ILE A 81 3.53 6.78 -9.66
CA ILE A 81 3.87 7.85 -8.72
C ILE A 81 5.33 7.72 -8.25
N TYR A 82 5.78 6.51 -7.90
CA TYR A 82 7.17 6.25 -7.55
C TYR A 82 8.13 6.57 -8.69
N PHE A 83 7.78 6.16 -9.91
CA PHE A 83 8.57 6.46 -11.10
C PHE A 83 8.64 7.98 -11.35
N ALA A 84 7.53 8.70 -11.19
CA ALA A 84 7.51 10.15 -11.31
C ALA A 84 8.34 10.84 -10.22
N ALA A 85 8.22 10.43 -8.96
CA ALA A 85 8.98 10.99 -7.84
C ALA A 85 10.49 10.83 -8.01
N THR A 86 10.93 9.67 -8.50
CA THR A 86 12.35 9.42 -8.78
C THR A 86 12.89 10.25 -9.94
N LEU A 87 12.09 10.47 -10.99
CA LEU A 87 12.49 11.34 -12.10
C LEU A 87 12.38 12.84 -11.79
N GLU A 88 11.49 13.24 -10.88
CA GLU A 88 11.49 14.58 -10.28
C GLU A 88 12.82 14.85 -9.58
N GLU A 89 13.36 13.87 -8.85
CA GLU A 89 14.70 13.98 -8.28
C GLU A 89 15.81 14.03 -9.34
N LEU A 90 15.56 13.56 -10.57
CA LEU A 90 16.49 13.73 -11.69
C LEU A 90 16.30 15.09 -12.42
N ARG A 91 15.36 15.92 -11.95
CA ARG A 91 14.97 17.20 -12.53
C ARG A 91 14.27 17.11 -13.89
N ILE A 92 13.60 15.99 -14.20
CA ILE A 92 13.00 15.80 -15.53
C ILE A 92 11.97 16.89 -15.90
N PHE A 93 11.17 17.34 -14.93
CA PHE A 93 10.15 18.36 -15.13
C PHE A 93 10.79 19.75 -15.31
N GLN A 94 11.79 20.08 -14.49
CA GLN A 94 12.54 21.33 -14.59
C GLN A 94 13.32 21.41 -15.91
N VAL A 95 13.87 20.30 -16.39
CA VAL A 95 14.52 20.23 -17.70
C VAL A 95 13.51 20.53 -18.81
N ARG A 96 12.33 19.90 -18.79
CA ARG A 96 11.26 20.23 -19.75
C ARG A 96 10.92 21.73 -19.69
N ASP A 97 10.68 22.27 -18.50
CA ASP A 97 10.28 23.67 -18.34
C ASP A 97 11.37 24.63 -18.85
N LYS A 98 12.64 24.32 -18.59
CA LYS A 98 13.77 25.06 -19.13
C LYS A 98 13.88 24.98 -20.65
N LEU A 99 13.62 23.83 -21.26
CA LEU A 99 13.59 23.70 -22.73
C LEU A 99 12.49 24.57 -23.35
N ILE A 100 11.31 24.63 -22.72
CA ILE A 100 10.20 25.49 -23.16
C ILE A 100 10.59 26.96 -23.03
N GLU A 101 11.22 27.35 -21.91
CA GLU A 101 11.72 28.71 -21.68
C GLU A 101 12.73 29.13 -22.76
N LEU A 102 13.76 28.30 -23.01
CA LEU A 102 14.78 28.56 -24.03
C LEU A 102 14.18 28.64 -25.44
N PHE A 103 13.17 27.83 -25.73
CA PHE A 103 12.43 27.89 -26.99
C PHE A 103 11.65 29.20 -27.14
N GLN A 104 10.96 29.66 -26.10
CA GLN A 104 10.23 30.94 -26.10
C GLN A 104 11.16 32.13 -26.34
N MET A 105 12.37 32.08 -25.79
CA MET A 105 13.38 33.12 -25.97
C MET A 105 14.14 33.02 -27.30
N GLY A 106 13.88 32.00 -28.12
CA GLY A 106 14.58 31.75 -29.38
C GLY A 106 16.04 31.33 -29.22
N MET A 107 16.42 30.83 -28.03
CA MET A 107 17.78 30.38 -27.71
C MET A 107 18.02 28.90 -27.96
N LEU A 108 16.96 28.11 -28.08
CA LEU A 108 17.07 26.69 -28.42
C LEU A 108 17.15 26.54 -29.96
N PRO A 109 18.23 25.95 -30.51
CA PRO A 109 18.44 25.82 -31.95
C PRO A 109 17.60 24.69 -32.57
N VAL A 110 16.28 24.73 -32.38
CA VAL A 110 15.31 23.84 -33.00
C VAL A 110 14.70 24.51 -34.23
N VAL A 111 14.54 23.74 -35.31
CA VAL A 111 14.01 24.24 -36.58
C VAL A 111 12.47 24.12 -36.54
N ARG A 112 11.78 24.67 -37.53
CA ARG A 112 10.36 24.34 -37.78
C ARG A 112 10.26 22.84 -38.06
N GLY A 113 9.80 22.08 -37.07
CA GLY A 113 9.82 20.62 -37.10
C GLY A 113 9.13 20.01 -35.87
N ARG A 114 9.21 18.69 -35.76
CA ARG A 114 8.54 17.90 -34.71
C ARG A 114 8.87 18.38 -33.30
N ALA A 115 10.13 18.73 -33.04
CA ALA A 115 10.57 19.25 -31.74
C ALA A 115 9.85 20.55 -31.36
N GLY A 116 9.74 21.49 -32.31
CA GLY A 116 9.00 22.74 -32.12
C GLY A 116 7.52 22.51 -31.84
N ASP A 117 6.88 21.57 -32.55
CA ASP A 117 5.48 21.21 -32.32
C ASP A 117 5.26 20.61 -30.92
N LEU A 118 6.17 19.73 -30.48
CA LEU A 118 6.14 19.15 -29.13
C LEU A 118 6.30 20.24 -28.06
N LEU A 119 7.28 21.13 -28.20
CA LEU A 119 7.50 22.24 -27.27
C LEU A 119 6.30 23.19 -27.21
N TYR A 120 5.69 23.50 -28.35
CA TYR A 120 4.51 24.35 -28.42
C TYR A 120 3.27 23.68 -27.78
N GLN A 121 3.06 22.38 -28.01
CA GLN A 121 2.01 21.62 -27.35
C GLN A 121 2.23 21.56 -25.83
N GLN A 122 3.47 21.34 -25.40
CA GLN A 122 3.83 21.33 -23.99
C GLN A 122 3.52 22.67 -23.32
N MET A 123 3.90 23.76 -23.98
CA MET A 123 3.62 25.13 -23.52
C MET A 123 2.12 25.39 -23.37
N LYS A 124 1.29 24.95 -24.33
CA LYS A 124 -0.18 25.14 -24.23
C LYS A 124 -0.81 24.42 -23.05
N LYS A 125 -0.26 23.26 -22.67
CA LYS A 125 -0.75 22.46 -21.55
C LYS A 125 -0.23 22.93 -20.19
N SER A 126 0.64 23.96 -20.11
CA SER A 126 1.27 24.36 -18.84
C SER A 126 0.27 24.72 -17.74
N VAL A 127 -0.89 25.25 -18.12
CA VAL A 127 -1.96 25.69 -17.20
C VAL A 127 -2.75 24.52 -16.60
N THR A 128 -2.78 23.37 -17.26
CA THR A 128 -3.63 22.23 -16.89
C THR A 128 -2.87 21.07 -16.25
N ARG A 129 -1.56 21.21 -16.07
CA ARG A 129 -0.71 20.16 -15.48
C ARG A 129 -0.62 20.33 -13.97
N LEU A 130 -0.37 19.23 -13.27
CA LEU A 130 0.10 19.26 -11.89
C LEU A 130 1.34 20.15 -11.74
N SER A 131 1.22 21.18 -10.92
CA SER A 131 2.33 22.03 -10.48
C SER A 131 3.36 21.22 -9.68
N GLU A 132 4.58 21.74 -9.55
CA GLU A 132 5.61 21.12 -8.70
C GLU A 132 5.09 20.94 -7.26
N PHE A 133 4.40 21.94 -6.71
CA PHE A 133 3.83 21.86 -5.36
C PHE A 133 2.81 20.71 -5.24
N GLU A 134 1.91 20.55 -6.22
CA GLU A 134 0.94 19.45 -6.22
C GLU A 134 1.61 18.08 -6.35
N ARG A 135 2.62 17.95 -7.22
CA ARG A 135 3.40 16.71 -7.37
C ARG A 135 4.14 16.38 -6.06
N ARG A 136 4.80 17.35 -5.43
CA ARG A 136 5.50 17.19 -4.14
C ARG A 136 4.54 16.80 -3.01
N ASN A 137 3.35 17.38 -2.97
CA ASN A 137 2.31 16.98 -2.03
C ASN A 137 1.83 15.55 -2.25
N LEU A 138 1.64 15.15 -3.51
CA LEU A 138 1.30 13.78 -3.86
C LEU A 138 2.39 12.81 -3.39
N TYR A 139 3.66 13.10 -3.67
CA TYR A 139 4.79 12.25 -3.26
C TYR A 139 4.92 12.18 -1.74
N GLY A 140 4.74 13.29 -1.03
CA GLY A 140 4.71 13.30 0.44
C GLY A 140 3.59 12.43 1.01
N ARG A 141 2.37 12.59 0.48
CA ARG A 141 1.20 11.81 0.92
C ARG A 141 1.37 10.32 0.67
N THR A 142 2.00 9.93 -0.44
CA THR A 142 1.98 8.54 -0.92
C THR A 142 3.26 7.77 -0.61
N LEU A 143 4.42 8.43 -0.59
CA LEU A 143 5.74 7.83 -0.42
C LEU A 143 6.51 8.40 0.79
N GLY A 144 5.95 9.39 1.49
CA GLY A 144 6.60 10.01 2.64
C GLY A 144 7.77 10.93 2.27
N THR A 145 7.91 11.34 1.01
CA THR A 145 8.99 12.23 0.59
C THR A 145 8.84 13.63 1.20
N THR A 146 9.95 14.26 1.52
CA THR A 146 9.99 15.66 1.95
C THR A 146 9.76 16.62 0.77
N GLY A 147 9.21 17.80 1.04
CA GLY A 147 9.12 18.90 0.05
C GLY A 147 7.70 19.34 -0.33
N GLY A 148 6.67 18.79 0.31
CA GLY A 148 5.28 19.28 0.22
C GLY A 148 4.86 20.09 1.45
N ASP A 149 3.56 20.29 1.60
CA ASP A 149 2.90 20.89 2.76
C ASP A 149 3.25 20.13 4.05
N ALA A 150 3.63 20.89 5.08
CA ALA A 150 3.96 20.37 6.40
C ALA A 150 2.76 19.72 7.11
N ASN A 151 1.54 20.12 6.75
CA ASN A 151 0.30 19.57 7.31
C ASN A 151 -0.20 18.32 6.58
N ASN A 152 0.51 17.86 5.56
CA ASN A 152 0.11 16.69 4.81
C ASN A 152 0.25 15.41 5.66
N ASN A 153 -0.74 14.53 5.59
CA ASN A 153 -0.66 13.19 6.17
C ASN A 153 0.30 12.33 5.34
N ALA A 154 1.60 12.60 5.50
CA ALA A 154 2.66 11.93 4.77
C ALA A 154 2.73 10.44 5.13
N ASN A 155 2.96 9.59 4.13
CA ASN A 155 3.15 8.16 4.35
C ASN A 155 4.55 7.88 4.94
N ARG A 156 4.67 8.04 6.26
CA ARG A 156 5.95 7.89 6.99
C ARG A 156 6.44 6.45 7.05
N ASP A 157 5.57 5.48 6.83
CA ASP A 157 5.91 4.05 6.94
C ASP A 157 6.56 3.52 5.66
N PHE A 158 6.23 4.09 4.50
CA PHE A 158 6.73 3.61 3.20
C PHE A 158 8.25 3.44 3.13
N PRO A 159 9.10 4.43 3.53
CA PRO A 159 10.56 4.27 3.41
C PRO A 159 11.10 3.06 4.18
N MET A 160 10.54 2.79 5.35
CA MET A 160 10.95 1.67 6.20
C MET A 160 10.44 0.34 5.63
N LEU A 161 9.16 0.26 5.23
CA LEU A 161 8.58 -0.93 4.60
C LEU A 161 9.28 -1.29 3.29
N TRP A 162 9.63 -0.28 2.48
CA TRP A 162 10.41 -0.42 1.26
C TRP A 162 11.75 -1.07 1.53
N LEU A 163 12.53 -0.52 2.47
CA LEU A 163 13.84 -1.06 2.83
C LEU A 163 13.76 -2.47 3.38
N ARG A 164 12.77 -2.78 4.22
CA ARG A 164 12.55 -4.15 4.74
C ARG A 164 12.30 -5.14 3.63
N PHE A 165 11.40 -4.82 2.69
CA PHE A 165 11.10 -5.72 1.57
C PHE A 165 12.31 -5.95 0.68
N VAL A 166 12.97 -4.87 0.24
CA VAL A 166 14.16 -4.97 -0.61
C VAL A 166 15.29 -5.77 0.09
N SER A 167 15.46 -5.56 1.40
CA SER A 167 16.46 -6.26 2.19
C SER A 167 16.13 -7.74 2.43
N ALA A 168 14.85 -8.06 2.63
CA ALA A 168 14.37 -9.43 2.76
C ALA A 168 14.61 -10.24 1.48
N VAL A 169 14.29 -9.67 0.30
CA VAL A 169 14.55 -10.31 -1.00
C VAL A 169 16.05 -10.52 -1.24
N SER A 170 16.87 -9.50 -0.96
CA SER A 170 18.33 -9.58 -1.10
C SER A 170 18.92 -10.68 -0.21
N SER A 171 18.50 -10.73 1.06
CA SER A 171 18.95 -11.75 2.02
C SER A 171 18.51 -13.15 1.63
N PHE A 172 17.28 -13.30 1.11
CA PHE A 172 16.79 -14.56 0.55
C PHE A 172 17.66 -15.06 -0.63
N ALA A 173 17.98 -14.17 -1.58
CA ALA A 173 18.81 -14.52 -2.74
C ALA A 173 20.24 -14.93 -2.34
N ARG A 174 20.82 -14.27 -1.33
CA ARG A 174 22.12 -14.64 -0.76
C ARG A 174 22.08 -16.03 -0.10
N GLN A 175 21.09 -16.30 0.73
CA GLN A 175 20.91 -17.61 1.38
C GLN A 175 20.78 -18.73 0.35
N MET A 176 19.96 -18.54 -0.68
CA MET A 176 19.79 -19.49 -1.78
C MET A 176 21.12 -19.80 -2.50
N SER A 177 21.94 -18.77 -2.72
CA SER A 177 23.24 -18.92 -3.37
C SER A 177 24.24 -19.71 -2.51
N LEU A 178 24.22 -19.49 -1.19
CA LEU A 178 25.06 -20.23 -0.23
C LEU A 178 24.66 -21.71 -0.13
N ASP A 179 23.36 -22.00 -0.03
CA ASP A 179 22.85 -23.37 0.05
C ASP A 179 23.29 -24.22 -1.14
N ARG A 180 23.33 -23.62 -2.33
CA ARG A 180 23.81 -24.26 -3.57
C ARG A 180 25.30 -24.56 -3.54
N LEU A 181 26.11 -23.61 -3.07
CA LEU A 181 27.56 -23.79 -2.96
C LEU A 181 27.92 -24.90 -1.97
N LEU A 182 27.14 -25.04 -0.90
CA LEU A 182 27.41 -25.99 0.17
C LEU A 182 26.90 -27.41 -0.13
N GLN A 183 26.20 -27.65 -1.25
CA GLN A 183 25.55 -28.94 -1.58
C GLN A 183 24.83 -29.56 -0.36
N ALA A 184 24.26 -28.73 0.51
CA ALA A 184 23.64 -29.24 1.73
C ALA A 184 22.47 -30.14 1.31
N GLN A 185 22.62 -31.46 1.50
CA GLN A 185 21.56 -32.46 1.27
C GLN A 185 20.38 -32.33 2.26
N ILE A 186 20.33 -31.23 3.01
CA ILE A 186 19.23 -30.89 3.88
C ILE A 186 18.33 -29.97 3.06
N PRO A 187 17.05 -30.33 2.80
CA PRO A 187 16.09 -29.40 2.24
C PRO A 187 15.91 -28.25 3.24
N ALA A 188 16.74 -27.22 3.13
CA ALA A 188 16.47 -25.96 3.79
C ALA A 188 15.18 -25.47 3.14
N ARG A 189 14.07 -25.52 3.88
CA ARG A 189 12.90 -24.74 3.54
C ARG A 189 13.34 -23.29 3.62
N VAL A 190 13.89 -22.74 2.53
CA VAL A 190 14.30 -21.34 2.46
C VAL A 190 13.07 -20.54 2.87
N HIS A 191 13.18 -19.81 3.98
CA HIS A 191 12.02 -19.23 4.65
C HIS A 191 11.55 -18.01 3.86
N GLN A 192 10.72 -18.27 2.84
CA GLN A 192 10.06 -17.23 2.05
C GLN A 192 9.05 -16.41 2.86
N GLU A 193 8.77 -16.82 4.11
CA GLU A 193 7.80 -16.16 4.98
C GLU A 193 8.20 -14.72 5.34
N THR A 194 9.51 -14.46 5.51
CA THR A 194 9.99 -13.11 5.74
C THR A 194 9.76 -12.20 4.53
N VAL A 195 10.00 -12.72 3.32
CA VAL A 195 9.73 -12.02 2.06
C VAL A 195 8.23 -11.80 1.89
N ARG A 196 7.40 -12.81 2.18
CA ARG A 196 5.94 -12.73 2.15
C ARG A 196 5.42 -11.66 3.09
N LYS A 197 5.86 -11.66 4.36
CA LYS A 197 5.43 -10.68 5.35
C LYS A 197 5.82 -9.26 4.93
N ALA A 198 7.10 -9.04 4.62
CA ALA A 198 7.57 -7.71 4.20
C ALA A 198 6.88 -7.24 2.90
N GLY A 199 6.62 -8.17 1.97
CA GLY A 199 5.89 -7.90 0.73
C GLY A 199 4.42 -7.56 0.98
N ARG A 200 3.75 -8.29 1.87
CA ARG A 200 2.37 -8.03 2.27
C ARG A 200 2.25 -6.67 2.96
N ASP A 201 3.13 -6.36 3.93
CA ASP A 201 3.12 -5.07 4.64
C ASP A 201 3.33 -3.89 3.67
N LEU A 202 4.29 -4.01 2.74
CA LEU A 202 4.54 -2.99 1.74
C LEU A 202 3.37 -2.85 0.74
N ALA A 203 2.85 -3.97 0.23
CA ALA A 203 1.73 -3.96 -0.71
C ALA A 203 0.46 -3.38 -0.08
N ALA A 204 0.17 -3.74 1.17
CA ALA A 204 -0.88 -3.16 2.00
C ALA A 204 -0.77 -1.64 2.09
N ASN A 205 0.43 -1.13 2.41
CA ASN A 205 0.70 0.30 2.46
C ASN A 205 0.50 0.97 1.09
N LEU A 206 1.02 0.39 0.02
CA LEU A 206 0.83 0.93 -1.33
C LEU A 206 -0.65 0.94 -1.75
N SER A 207 -1.43 -0.10 -1.41
CA SER A 207 -2.87 -0.13 -1.66
C SER A 207 -3.61 0.95 -0.88
N LEU A 208 -3.21 1.20 0.37
CA LEU A 208 -3.79 2.24 1.23
C LEU A 208 -3.45 3.65 0.74
N PHE A 209 -2.31 3.89 0.09
CA PHE A 209 -1.97 5.25 -0.36
C PHE A 209 -2.17 5.48 -1.87
N GLY A 210 -2.44 4.41 -2.64
CA GLY A 210 -2.64 4.45 -4.09
C GLY A 210 -4.07 4.72 -4.57
N TYR A 211 -5.05 4.92 -3.68
CA TYR A 211 -6.45 5.09 -4.04
C TYR A 211 -6.88 6.55 -4.29
N GLY A 212 -8.10 6.73 -4.80
CA GLY A 212 -8.75 8.04 -4.93
C GLY A 212 -7.98 8.99 -5.84
N MET A 213 -7.69 10.20 -5.35
CA MET A 213 -6.95 11.21 -6.14
C MET A 213 -5.55 10.76 -6.56
N ALA A 214 -4.93 9.80 -5.86
CA ALA A 214 -3.63 9.28 -6.26
C ALA A 214 -3.70 8.53 -7.60
N TYR A 215 -4.78 7.78 -7.84
CA TYR A 215 -4.99 7.05 -9.09
C TYR A 215 -5.09 7.98 -10.32
N PHE A 216 -5.90 9.04 -10.21
CA PHE A 216 -6.05 10.02 -11.29
C PHE A 216 -4.74 10.78 -11.53
N ALA A 217 -4.08 11.23 -10.46
CA ALA A 217 -2.80 11.90 -10.56
C ALA A 217 -1.71 10.99 -11.17
N ALA A 218 -1.72 9.68 -10.85
CA ALA A 218 -0.82 8.71 -11.47
C ALA A 218 -1.05 8.58 -12.99
N THR A 219 -2.30 8.63 -13.45
CA THR A 219 -2.64 8.59 -14.87
C THR A 219 -2.16 9.85 -15.59
N GLU A 220 -2.37 11.02 -14.98
CA GLU A 220 -1.90 12.30 -15.51
C GLU A 220 -0.37 12.35 -15.59
N LEU A 221 0.33 11.95 -14.51
CA LEU A 221 1.79 11.88 -14.45
C LEU A 221 2.35 10.92 -15.50
N GLN A 222 1.72 9.78 -15.75
CA GLN A 222 2.15 8.86 -16.82
C GLN A 222 2.04 9.50 -18.19
N SER A 223 0.93 10.18 -18.49
CA SER A 223 0.77 10.90 -19.75
C SER A 223 1.84 11.99 -19.90
N GLU A 224 2.05 12.78 -18.86
CA GLU A 224 3.02 13.86 -18.83
C GLU A 224 4.45 13.35 -19.02
N LEU A 225 4.85 12.28 -18.31
CA LEU A 225 6.16 11.67 -18.45
C LEU A 225 6.38 11.09 -19.85
N ASN A 226 5.39 10.43 -20.44
CA ASN A 226 5.50 9.91 -21.81
C ASN A 226 5.70 11.04 -22.83
N GLU A 227 5.03 12.17 -22.63
CA GLU A 227 5.22 13.37 -23.45
C GLU A 227 6.63 13.95 -23.29
N ILE A 228 7.14 14.05 -22.06
CA ILE A 228 8.50 14.51 -21.79
C ILE A 228 9.54 13.56 -22.39
N ILE A 229 9.39 12.25 -22.21
CA ILE A 229 10.26 11.23 -22.79
C ILE A 229 10.28 11.36 -24.31
N THR A 230 9.12 11.59 -24.93
CA THR A 230 9.02 11.79 -26.38
C THR A 230 9.75 13.05 -26.83
N LEU A 231 9.61 14.16 -26.09
CA LEU A 231 10.34 15.40 -26.36
C LEU A 231 11.86 15.22 -26.23
N LEU A 232 12.32 14.68 -25.11
CA LEU A 232 13.75 14.54 -24.83
C LEU A 232 14.45 13.50 -25.71
N SER A 233 13.69 12.55 -26.27
CA SER A 233 14.20 11.56 -27.22
C SER A 233 14.27 12.08 -28.65
N ASP A 234 13.68 13.24 -28.94
CA ASP A 234 13.69 13.82 -30.28
C ASP A 234 15.14 14.11 -30.75
N SER A 235 15.41 13.84 -32.03
CA SER A 235 16.76 14.00 -32.58
C SER A 235 17.23 15.45 -32.62
N GLU A 236 16.33 16.42 -32.82
CA GLU A 236 16.70 17.84 -32.82
C GLU A 236 17.06 18.31 -31.41
N ILE A 237 16.28 17.89 -30.40
CA ILE A 237 16.56 18.18 -28.99
C ILE A 237 17.89 17.54 -28.57
N ARG A 238 18.11 16.28 -28.91
CA ARG A 238 19.39 15.61 -28.66
C ARG A 238 20.55 16.29 -29.36
N GLY A 239 20.36 16.69 -30.61
CA GLY A 239 21.35 17.42 -31.41
C GLY A 239 21.74 18.76 -30.80
N ALA A 240 20.77 19.52 -30.29
CA ALA A 240 21.00 20.82 -29.65
C ALA A 240 21.93 20.75 -28.43
N TYR A 241 21.92 19.61 -27.71
CA TYR A 241 22.75 19.39 -26.52
C TYR A 241 23.90 18.39 -26.75
N GLY A 242 24.12 17.92 -27.98
CA GLY A 242 25.14 16.91 -28.28
C GLY A 242 24.93 15.58 -27.52
N ALA A 243 23.70 15.28 -27.13
CA ALA A 243 23.36 14.13 -26.32
C ALA A 243 23.10 12.88 -27.19
N ARG A 244 23.48 11.70 -26.69
CA ARG A 244 23.24 10.42 -27.39
C ARG A 244 21.80 9.92 -27.19
N ASP A 245 21.24 10.19 -26.02
CA ASP A 245 19.92 9.75 -25.56
C ASP A 245 19.24 10.85 -24.72
N MET A 246 17.97 10.64 -24.37
CA MET A 246 17.17 11.59 -23.58
C MET A 246 17.80 11.92 -22.22
N TRP A 247 18.50 10.93 -21.70
CA TRP A 247 19.24 10.92 -20.47
C TRP A 247 20.41 11.90 -20.50
N GLY A 248 21.22 11.87 -21.57
CA GLY A 248 22.24 12.88 -21.81
C GLY A 248 21.68 14.29 -21.94
N VAL A 249 20.48 14.47 -22.53
CA VAL A 249 19.82 15.79 -22.58
C VAL A 249 19.54 16.31 -21.18
N ILE A 250 18.99 15.47 -20.30
CA ILE A 250 18.73 15.83 -18.91
C ILE A 250 20.03 16.26 -18.20
N ASP A 251 21.09 15.47 -18.36
CA ASP A 251 22.38 15.74 -17.71
C ASP A 251 22.99 17.06 -18.20
N GLN A 252 22.94 17.32 -19.52
CA GLN A 252 23.47 18.56 -20.11
C GLN A 252 22.64 19.79 -19.72
N VAL A 253 21.32 19.73 -19.81
CA VAL A 253 20.45 20.86 -19.41
C VAL A 253 20.61 21.13 -17.91
N ALA A 254 20.66 20.09 -17.08
CA ALA A 254 20.85 20.26 -15.65
C ALA A 254 22.20 20.91 -15.31
N ALA A 255 23.27 20.51 -16.00
CA ALA A 255 24.61 21.08 -15.82
C ALA A 255 24.70 22.53 -16.28
N LEU A 256 24.18 22.84 -17.47
CA LEU A 256 24.32 24.16 -18.11
C LEU A 256 23.34 25.19 -17.54
N GLU A 257 22.09 24.80 -17.26
CA GLU A 257 20.98 25.73 -17.05
C GLU A 257 20.38 25.68 -15.63
N LEU A 258 20.59 24.59 -14.88
CA LEU A 258 19.94 24.35 -13.59
C LEU A 258 20.94 24.29 -12.41
N GLY A 259 22.18 24.73 -12.61
CA GLY A 259 23.18 24.83 -11.54
C GLY A 259 23.79 23.50 -11.11
N GLY A 260 23.74 22.47 -11.96
CA GLY A 260 24.46 21.21 -11.75
C GLY A 260 23.64 19.97 -12.08
N ALA A 261 24.30 18.97 -12.69
CA ALA A 261 23.72 17.66 -12.91
C ALA A 261 23.55 16.90 -11.59
N ARG A 262 22.49 16.10 -11.51
CA ARG A 262 22.30 15.12 -10.43
C ARG A 262 22.81 13.76 -10.87
N ASP A 263 23.01 12.85 -9.91
CA ASP A 263 23.46 11.48 -10.19
C ASP A 263 22.41 10.73 -11.02
N SER A 264 22.59 10.78 -12.33
CA SER A 264 21.61 10.29 -13.28
C SER A 264 21.58 8.77 -13.35
N VAL A 265 22.73 8.12 -13.16
CA VAL A 265 22.84 6.66 -13.07
C VAL A 265 22.06 6.16 -11.87
N ARG A 266 22.20 6.81 -10.70
CA ARG A 266 21.46 6.45 -9.50
C ARG A 266 19.95 6.56 -9.70
N TYR A 267 19.45 7.71 -10.11
CA TYR A 267 18.00 7.92 -10.21
C TYR A 267 17.34 7.09 -11.31
N ARG A 268 18.02 6.85 -12.44
CA ARG A 268 17.52 5.94 -13.49
C ARG A 268 17.41 4.51 -12.97
N THR A 269 18.44 4.05 -12.27
CA THR A 269 18.44 2.71 -11.67
C THR A 269 17.34 2.59 -10.61
N MET A 270 17.20 3.58 -9.72
CA MET A 270 16.14 3.61 -8.71
C MET A 270 14.74 3.61 -9.33
N ALA A 271 14.52 4.41 -10.38
CA ALA A 271 13.24 4.50 -11.08
C ALA A 271 12.88 3.16 -11.74
N SER A 272 13.80 2.58 -12.51
CA SER A 272 13.57 1.30 -13.18
C SER A 272 13.39 0.16 -12.19
N ALA A 273 14.28 0.03 -11.20
CA ALA A 273 14.21 -1.05 -10.21
C ALA A 273 12.95 -0.94 -9.36
N GLY A 274 12.60 0.26 -8.91
CA GLY A 274 11.42 0.44 -8.08
C GLY A 274 10.11 0.21 -8.86
N ALA A 275 10.06 0.57 -10.14
CA ALA A 275 8.93 0.22 -10.99
C ALA A 275 8.76 -1.30 -11.13
N VAL A 276 9.85 -2.06 -11.24
CA VAL A 276 9.84 -3.54 -11.29
C VAL A 276 9.33 -4.13 -9.97
N ILE A 277 9.87 -3.66 -8.85
CA ILE A 277 9.48 -4.10 -7.50
C ILE A 277 7.98 -3.91 -7.27
N ILE A 278 7.45 -2.70 -7.52
CA ILE A 278 6.03 -2.42 -7.29
C ILE A 278 5.14 -3.23 -8.24
N ARG A 279 5.57 -3.42 -9.50
CA ARG A 279 4.84 -4.26 -10.44
C ARG A 279 4.79 -5.71 -10.01
N TRP A 280 5.90 -6.23 -9.48
CA TRP A 280 5.96 -7.59 -8.97
C TRP A 280 4.98 -7.78 -7.80
N LEU A 281 4.96 -6.84 -6.85
CA LEU A 281 3.99 -6.85 -5.74
C LEU A 281 2.54 -6.82 -6.26
N ALA A 282 2.26 -6.03 -7.29
CA ALA A 282 0.94 -5.94 -7.91
C ALA A 282 0.51 -7.27 -8.55
N ASN A 283 1.44 -7.96 -9.22
CA ASN A 283 1.19 -9.26 -9.85
C ASN A 283 0.99 -10.39 -8.82
N HIS A 284 1.59 -10.25 -7.62
CA HIS A 284 1.58 -11.27 -6.56
C HIS A 284 0.64 -10.95 -5.39
N GLY A 285 -0.24 -9.94 -5.52
CA GLY A 285 -1.11 -9.49 -4.43
C GLY A 285 -1.93 -10.60 -3.77
N GLN A 286 -2.51 -11.51 -4.57
CA GLN A 286 -3.27 -12.65 -4.04
C GLN A 286 -2.38 -13.64 -3.27
N ALA A 287 -1.18 -13.94 -3.78
CA ALA A 287 -0.23 -14.82 -3.12
C ALA A 287 0.29 -14.23 -1.80
N LEU A 288 0.47 -12.90 -1.74
CA LEU A 288 0.87 -12.16 -0.54
C LEU A 288 -0.24 -12.12 0.52
N SER A 289 -1.51 -12.03 0.11
CA SER A 289 -2.65 -12.05 1.04
C SER A 289 -2.97 -13.45 1.57
N SER A 290 -2.62 -14.51 0.82
CA SER A 290 -2.93 -15.89 1.21
C SER A 290 -2.16 -16.34 2.45
N VAL A 291 -2.85 -17.01 3.39
CA VAL A 291 -2.27 -17.62 4.62
C VAL A 291 -1.59 -18.97 4.30
N GLY A 292 -1.28 -19.24 3.02
CA GLY A 292 -0.87 -20.56 2.54
C GLY A 292 0.63 -20.83 2.63
N THR A 293 0.99 -22.09 2.83
CA THR A 293 2.37 -22.62 2.76
C THR A 293 2.93 -22.75 1.34
N GLY A 294 2.33 -22.07 0.35
CA GLY A 294 2.77 -22.11 -1.04
C GLY A 294 4.14 -21.45 -1.24
N SER A 295 4.84 -21.79 -2.30
CA SER A 295 6.02 -21.02 -2.72
C SER A 295 5.54 -19.66 -3.25
N LEU A 296 6.01 -18.56 -2.65
CA LEU A 296 5.83 -17.19 -3.16
C LEU A 296 6.80 -16.91 -4.32
N LEU A 297 8.03 -17.42 -4.21
CA LEU A 297 9.09 -17.25 -5.18
C LEU A 297 9.45 -18.60 -5.82
N ASP A 298 9.61 -18.61 -7.13
CA ASP A 298 10.14 -19.71 -7.91
C ASP A 298 11.68 -19.73 -7.83
N ILE A 299 12.18 -20.67 -7.04
CA ILE A 299 13.60 -20.87 -6.78
C ILE A 299 14.34 -21.31 -8.06
N GLU A 300 13.69 -22.09 -8.92
CA GLU A 300 14.30 -22.56 -10.18
C GLU A 300 14.40 -21.43 -11.19
N GLU A 301 13.41 -20.55 -11.24
CA GLU A 301 13.43 -19.36 -12.10
C GLU A 301 14.50 -18.35 -11.68
N ILE A 302 14.61 -18.02 -10.38
CA ILE A 302 15.62 -17.08 -9.88
C ILE A 302 17.03 -17.55 -10.24
N ALA A 303 17.22 -18.85 -10.14
CA ALA A 303 18.45 -19.54 -10.40
C ALA A 303 18.86 -19.65 -11.86
N SER A 304 17.88 -19.92 -12.71
CA SER A 304 18.06 -20.17 -14.12
C SER A 304 17.01 -19.37 -14.89
N PRO A 305 17.22 -18.04 -15.03
CA PRO A 305 16.22 -17.17 -15.64
C PRO A 305 15.92 -17.58 -17.07
N SER A 306 14.63 -17.69 -17.38
CA SER A 306 14.17 -18.04 -18.72
C SER A 306 14.35 -16.85 -19.69
N ILE A 307 14.47 -17.16 -20.99
CA ILE A 307 14.50 -16.12 -22.02
C ILE A 307 13.10 -15.54 -22.16
N ARG A 308 12.96 -14.23 -21.97
CA ARG A 308 11.66 -13.54 -22.15
C ARG A 308 11.13 -13.65 -23.57
N ALA A 309 9.82 -13.79 -23.66
CA ALA A 309 9.10 -13.60 -24.90
C ALA A 309 9.32 -12.17 -25.46
N ALA A 310 9.43 -12.08 -26.79
CA ALA A 310 9.58 -10.80 -27.48
C ALA A 310 8.40 -9.87 -27.16
N GLY A 311 8.71 -8.66 -26.65
CA GLY A 311 7.71 -7.65 -26.30
C GLY A 311 7.32 -7.59 -24.82
N SER A 312 7.68 -8.59 -23.99
CA SER A 312 7.50 -8.49 -22.53
C SER A 312 8.51 -7.50 -21.92
N LYS A 313 8.01 -6.56 -21.12
CA LYS A 313 8.83 -5.58 -20.39
C LYS A 313 8.86 -5.93 -18.92
N VAL A 314 10.04 -5.84 -18.31
CA VAL A 314 10.23 -6.09 -16.87
C VAL A 314 9.37 -5.17 -15.99
N THR A 315 9.09 -3.96 -16.46
CA THR A 315 8.24 -3.00 -15.75
C THR A 315 6.74 -3.29 -15.85
N THR A 316 6.31 -4.22 -16.71
CA THR A 316 4.89 -4.59 -16.87
C THR A 316 4.61 -6.03 -16.49
N ASP A 317 5.59 -6.90 -16.60
CA ASP A 317 5.47 -8.34 -16.34
C ASP A 317 6.81 -8.89 -15.80
N PRO A 318 7.15 -8.57 -14.53
CA PRO A 318 8.36 -9.05 -13.89
C PRO A 318 8.22 -10.50 -13.42
N HIS A 319 9.28 -11.26 -13.65
CA HIS A 319 9.52 -12.59 -13.09
C HIS A 319 10.26 -12.46 -11.74
N ASP A 320 10.43 -13.55 -11.01
CA ASP A 320 11.07 -13.52 -9.68
C ASP A 320 12.56 -13.19 -9.78
N SER A 321 13.20 -13.64 -10.86
CA SER A 321 14.58 -13.24 -11.18
C SER A 321 14.71 -11.72 -11.41
N ASP A 322 13.67 -11.04 -11.90
CA ASP A 322 13.69 -9.58 -12.05
C ASP A 322 13.53 -8.86 -10.74
N LEU A 323 12.66 -9.38 -9.85
CA LEU A 323 12.50 -8.84 -8.51
C LEU A 323 13.86 -8.83 -7.81
N VAL A 324 14.55 -9.97 -7.77
CA VAL A 324 15.87 -10.10 -7.14
C VAL A 324 16.86 -9.11 -7.77
N ASN A 325 16.97 -9.10 -9.10
CA ASN A 325 17.86 -8.17 -9.81
C ASN A 325 17.52 -6.70 -9.55
N ALA A 326 16.24 -6.34 -9.44
CA ALA A 326 15.80 -4.99 -9.14
C ALA A 326 16.16 -4.58 -7.71
N CYS A 327 15.93 -5.46 -6.72
CA CYS A 327 16.30 -5.23 -5.33
C CYS A 327 17.82 -5.01 -5.18
N GLU A 328 18.65 -5.86 -5.78
CA GLU A 328 20.11 -5.74 -5.75
C GLU A 328 20.59 -4.42 -6.39
N ARG A 329 20.07 -4.09 -7.58
CA ARG A 329 20.42 -2.83 -8.26
C ARG A 329 20.00 -1.61 -7.43
N TRP A 330 18.84 -1.66 -6.79
CA TRP A 330 18.35 -0.56 -5.96
C TRP A 330 19.22 -0.35 -4.73
N LEU A 331 19.63 -1.43 -4.04
CA LEU A 331 20.55 -1.37 -2.90
C LEU A 331 21.94 -0.86 -3.31
N ALA A 332 22.45 -1.33 -4.44
CA ALA A 332 23.77 -0.93 -4.95
C ALA A 332 23.87 0.59 -5.19
N VAL A 333 22.82 1.21 -5.74
CA VAL A 333 22.85 2.66 -6.06
C VAL A 333 22.46 3.56 -4.89
N THR A 334 21.81 3.01 -3.86
CA THR A 334 21.48 3.75 -2.63
C THR A 334 22.60 3.68 -1.59
N GLY A 335 23.55 2.75 -1.76
CA GLY A 335 24.71 2.62 -0.87
C GLY A 335 24.36 2.04 0.50
N THR A 336 23.26 1.29 0.59
CA THR A 336 22.82 0.65 1.85
C THR A 336 23.87 -0.36 2.32
N PRO A 337 24.48 -0.17 3.51
CA PRO A 337 25.49 -1.09 4.03
C PRO A 337 24.94 -2.49 4.31
N GLU A 338 25.75 -3.53 4.12
CA GLU A 338 25.35 -4.94 4.31
C GLU A 338 24.78 -5.22 5.71
N ALA A 339 25.38 -4.64 6.75
CA ALA A 339 24.87 -4.73 8.12
C ALA A 339 23.45 -4.16 8.29
N GLN A 340 23.09 -3.11 7.55
CA GLN A 340 21.72 -2.59 7.57
C GLN A 340 20.77 -3.52 6.83
N ILE A 341 21.22 -4.14 5.74
CA ILE A 341 20.41 -5.11 4.99
C ILE A 341 20.04 -6.30 5.88
N GLU A 342 20.99 -6.84 6.64
CA GLU A 342 20.71 -7.92 7.61
C GLU A 342 19.70 -7.46 8.67
N GLN A 343 19.93 -6.30 9.30
CA GLN A 343 19.03 -5.75 10.32
C GLN A 343 17.60 -5.55 9.79
N TYR A 344 17.42 -5.01 8.59
CA TYR A 344 16.10 -4.79 7.99
C TYR A 344 15.44 -6.07 7.48
N SER A 345 16.21 -7.13 7.25
CA SER A 345 15.68 -8.43 6.83
C SER A 345 15.03 -9.22 7.97
N GLU A 346 15.20 -8.81 9.23
CA GLU A 346 14.61 -9.51 10.36
C GLU A 346 13.08 -9.34 10.45
N ALA A 347 12.40 -10.38 10.91
CA ALA A 347 10.96 -10.37 11.11
C ALA A 347 10.58 -9.55 12.36
N ILE A 348 10.10 -8.33 12.15
CA ILE A 348 9.58 -7.44 13.20
C ILE A 348 8.05 -7.36 13.06
N GLU A 349 7.35 -7.11 14.17
CA GLU A 349 5.91 -6.83 14.21
C GLU A 349 5.55 -5.69 13.24
N SER A 350 4.46 -5.86 12.49
CA SER A 350 4.03 -4.87 11.50
C SER A 350 3.46 -3.65 12.23
N PRO A 351 3.73 -2.41 11.78
CA PRO A 351 3.06 -1.25 12.34
C PRO A 351 1.54 -1.42 12.22
N THR A 352 0.78 -1.05 13.25
CA THR A 352 -0.68 -1.15 13.25
C THR A 352 -1.24 -0.22 12.16
N MET A 353 -1.49 -0.77 10.98
CA MET A 353 -2.14 -0.05 9.90
C MET A 353 -3.64 -0.06 10.19
N THR A 354 -4.20 1.07 10.60
CA THR A 354 -5.65 1.22 10.66
C THR A 354 -6.19 1.06 9.24
N SER A 355 -7.04 0.07 9.02
CA SER A 355 -7.82 -0.07 7.79
C SER A 355 -8.58 1.23 7.52
N GLN A 356 -8.88 1.48 6.23
CA GLN A 356 -9.44 2.73 5.71
C GLN A 356 -10.33 3.42 6.75
N PRO A 357 -10.04 4.67 7.12
CA PRO A 357 -10.91 5.35 8.04
C PRO A 357 -12.27 5.51 7.36
N ASN A 358 -13.28 4.81 7.87
CA ASN A 358 -14.69 4.98 7.56
C ASN A 358 -15.13 6.39 8.02
N HIS A 359 -14.59 7.45 7.40
CA HIS A 359 -14.97 8.84 7.66
C HIS A 359 -16.43 9.11 7.27
N PHE A 360 -17.03 8.25 6.43
CA PHE A 360 -18.48 8.24 6.19
C PHE A 360 -19.28 8.06 7.48
N SER A 361 -18.74 7.40 8.51
CA SER A 361 -19.43 7.24 9.79
C SER A 361 -19.36 8.48 10.68
N ALA A 362 -18.29 9.28 10.62
CA ALA A 362 -18.18 10.49 11.42
C ALA A 362 -19.09 11.60 10.86
N TYR A 363 -19.04 11.83 9.55
CA TYR A 363 -19.87 12.83 8.90
C TYR A 363 -21.37 12.45 8.91
N ALA A 364 -21.70 11.16 8.74
CA ALA A 364 -23.08 10.70 8.87
C ALA A 364 -23.59 10.71 10.33
N ARG A 365 -22.72 10.49 11.34
CA ARG A 365 -23.10 10.65 12.75
C ARG A 365 -23.36 12.10 13.11
N ASP A 366 -22.58 13.04 12.57
CA ASP A 366 -22.76 14.46 12.85
C ASP A 366 -24.01 15.00 12.13
N ILE A 367 -24.28 14.57 10.89
CA ILE A 367 -25.54 14.85 10.21
C ILE A 367 -26.73 14.20 10.94
N ALA A 368 -26.62 12.95 11.39
CA ALA A 368 -27.68 12.30 12.15
C ALA A 368 -27.92 13.00 13.49
N ARG A 369 -26.86 13.50 14.15
CA ARG A 369 -26.95 14.25 15.41
C ARG A 369 -27.59 15.62 15.20
N ASP A 370 -27.26 16.32 14.12
CA ASP A 370 -27.88 17.60 13.75
C ASP A 370 -29.34 17.43 13.32
N VAL A 371 -29.68 16.38 12.57
CA VAL A 371 -31.07 16.07 12.19
C VAL A 371 -31.93 15.66 13.39
N LEU A 372 -31.36 14.91 14.35
CA LEU A 372 -32.03 14.56 15.60
C LEU A 372 -32.22 15.78 16.52
N GLN A 373 -31.31 16.76 16.48
CA GLN A 373 -31.44 18.02 17.22
C GLN A 373 -32.39 19.01 16.54
N SER A 374 -32.46 19.04 15.20
CA SER A 374 -33.38 19.91 14.46
C SER A 374 -34.84 19.46 14.53
N GLU A 375 -35.09 18.16 14.78
CA GLU A 375 -36.44 17.58 14.93
C GLU A 375 -36.90 17.52 16.41
N GLY A 376 -36.13 18.06 17.36
CA GLY A 376 -36.57 18.22 18.75
C GLY A 376 -36.74 16.93 19.57
N ILE A 377 -36.15 15.80 19.14
CA ILE A 377 -36.23 14.54 19.88
C ILE A 377 -35.13 14.50 20.94
N SER A 378 -35.46 14.98 22.14
CA SER A 378 -34.63 14.81 23.33
C SER A 378 -34.72 13.36 23.82
N ALA A 379 -33.80 12.50 23.38
CA ALA A 379 -33.60 11.20 24.00
C ALA A 379 -32.88 11.40 25.34
N GLY A 380 -33.67 11.59 26.40
CA GLY A 380 -33.19 11.56 27.78
C GLY A 380 -32.61 10.20 28.11
N LEU A 381 -31.28 10.10 28.15
CA LEU A 381 -30.55 9.03 28.83
C LEU A 381 -29.67 9.68 29.89
N SER A 382 -30.26 9.88 31.07
CA SER A 382 -29.52 10.18 32.29
C SER A 382 -28.65 8.97 32.64
N VAL A 383 -27.37 9.01 32.26
CA VAL A 383 -26.36 8.14 32.85
C VAL A 383 -26.01 8.73 34.21
N GLN A 384 -26.65 8.20 35.25
CA GLN A 384 -26.32 8.48 36.63
C GLN A 384 -24.95 7.85 36.93
N SER A 385 -23.90 8.67 36.84
CA SER A 385 -22.54 8.28 37.20
C SER A 385 -22.44 8.10 38.72
N ASN A 386 -22.60 6.86 39.17
CA ASN A 386 -22.39 6.47 40.56
C ASN A 386 -20.88 6.41 40.84
N THR A 387 -20.25 7.57 40.96
CA THR A 387 -18.83 7.69 41.32
C THR A 387 -18.74 7.81 42.84
N ARG A 388 -18.38 6.72 43.50
CA ARG A 388 -17.98 6.68 44.91
C ARG A 388 -16.79 7.62 45.13
N GLY A 389 -17.06 8.81 45.65
CA GLY A 389 -16.03 9.75 46.11
C GLY A 389 -15.48 9.32 47.46
N ASN A 390 -14.19 8.98 47.49
CA ASN A 390 -13.37 8.96 48.68
C ASN A 390 -12.39 10.13 48.57
N GLY A 391 -12.39 11.07 49.51
CA GLY A 391 -11.43 12.18 49.52
C GLY A 391 -11.90 13.46 50.20
N ASN A 392 -11.77 13.51 51.53
CA ASN A 392 -11.77 14.72 52.34
C ASN A 392 -10.77 15.78 51.83
N GLY A 393 -11.11 17.07 51.94
CA GLY A 393 -10.14 18.15 51.78
C GLY A 393 -10.73 19.56 51.86
N TYR A 394 -10.69 20.13 53.07
CA TYR A 394 -11.14 21.46 53.45
C TYR A 394 -10.35 22.63 52.83
N ARG A 395 -10.98 23.83 52.86
CA ARG A 395 -10.45 25.21 52.81
C ARG A 395 -10.12 25.78 51.42
N SER A 396 -10.21 27.08 51.15
CA SER A 396 -10.79 28.28 51.79
C SER A 396 -10.41 29.43 50.86
N ASN A 397 -11.32 30.38 50.67
CA ASN A 397 -11.19 31.71 50.08
C ASN A 397 -9.77 32.29 49.86
N GLY A 398 -9.50 32.72 48.63
CA GLY A 398 -8.42 33.64 48.27
C GLY A 398 -8.91 34.65 47.22
N ARG A 399 -9.14 35.89 47.68
CA ARG A 399 -9.57 37.07 46.91
C ARG A 399 -8.48 37.60 45.96
N ASN A 400 -8.96 38.22 44.88
CA ASN A 400 -8.47 39.42 44.18
C ASN A 400 -7.12 39.42 43.47
N GLY A 401 -7.14 39.95 42.24
CA GLY A 401 -5.97 40.61 41.66
C GLY A 401 -6.05 40.89 40.16
N ASN A 402 -6.87 41.87 39.75
CA ASN A 402 -6.70 42.59 38.48
C ASN A 402 -5.26 43.11 38.33
N ARG A 403 -4.63 42.94 37.15
CA ARG A 403 -3.95 44.05 36.45
C ARG A 403 -3.55 43.75 35.01
N TYR A 404 -3.75 44.79 34.21
CA TYR A 404 -3.45 45.04 32.79
C TYR A 404 -1.95 45.11 32.43
N GLY A 405 -1.68 44.94 31.12
CA GLY A 405 -0.55 45.49 30.35
C GLY A 405 0.69 44.59 30.35
N TYR A 406 1.34 44.27 29.23
CA TYR A 406 1.38 44.80 27.87
C TYR A 406 1.36 43.68 26.83
#